data_AF-A0A1N7DP82-F1
#
_entry.id   AF-A0A1N7DP82-F1
#
_cell.length_a   1.000
_cell.length_b   1.000
_cell.length_c   1.000
_cell.angle_alpha   90.00
_cell.angle_beta   90.00
_cell.angle_gamma   90.00
#
_symmetry.space_group_name_H-M   'P 1'
#
loop_
_entity.id
_entity.type
_entity.pdbx_description
1 polymer ?
#
loop_
_entity_poly.entity_id
_entity_poly.type
_entity_poly.pdbx_seq_one_letter_code
_entity_poly.pdbx_strand_id
1 'polypeptide(L)'
;MSATESNHRVSDLVDAFVDLKIEDFLRVTVSDVTIKCHVHDIDRTSDRFTLLLKTFSNDYLRIETQWAGGWLDPQVDRLKPIAEERQPLGELQAIELTGNKKLSEPFKQKKL
;
A
#
# COMPACT_ATOMS: atom_id res chain seq x y z
N MET A 1 19.00 -7.42 11.43
CA MET A 1 17.55 -7.69 11.45
C MET A 1 17.37 -9.18 11.57
N SER A 2 16.55 -9.64 12.53
CA SER A 2 16.32 -11.07 12.74
C SER A 2 15.21 -11.56 11.81
N ALA A 3 15.31 -12.79 11.28
CA ALA A 3 14.29 -13.36 10.39
C ALA A 3 12.86 -13.25 10.95
N THR A 4 12.70 -13.33 12.27
CA THR A 4 11.40 -13.21 12.96
C THR A 4 10.75 -11.83 12.83
N GLU A 5 11.53 -10.73 12.81
CA GLU A 5 11.00 -9.37 12.66
C GLU A 5 10.57 -9.10 11.21
N SER A 6 11.29 -9.67 10.25
CA SER A 6 10.93 -9.64 8.83
C SER A 6 9.61 -10.39 8.57
N ASN A 7 9.38 -11.52 9.25
CA ASN A 7 8.18 -12.34 9.05
C ASN A 7 6.88 -11.65 9.51
N HIS A 8 6.92 -10.89 10.60
CA HIS A 8 5.75 -10.12 11.06
C HIS A 8 5.41 -8.96 10.12
N ARG A 9 6.42 -8.22 9.65
CA ARG A 9 6.21 -7.12 8.69
C ARG A 9 5.56 -7.59 7.40
N VAL A 10 5.91 -8.77 6.90
CA VAL A 10 5.33 -9.34 5.67
C VAL A 10 3.87 -9.76 5.87
N SER A 11 3.53 -10.41 6.99
CA SER A 11 2.13 -10.78 7.30
C SER A 11 1.24 -9.55 7.42
N ASP A 12 1.71 -8.52 8.13
CA ASP A 12 0.97 -7.27 8.33
C ASP A 12 0.76 -6.53 6.99
N LEU A 13 1.74 -6.59 6.08
CA LEU A 13 1.62 -6.07 4.72
C LEU A 13 0.56 -6.82 3.91
N VAL A 14 0.57 -8.16 3.94
CA VAL A 14 -0.43 -8.99 3.25
C VAL A 14 -1.83 -8.73 3.76
N ASP A 15 -2.01 -8.70 5.08
CA ASP A 15 -3.32 -8.44 5.69
C ASP A 15 -3.82 -7.04 5.32
N ALA A 16 -2.93 -6.04 5.32
CA ALA A 16 -3.26 -4.70 4.85
C ALA A 16 -3.69 -4.69 3.38
N PHE A 17 -3.09 -5.53 2.53
CA PHE A 17 -3.35 -5.61 1.09
C PHE A 17 -4.65 -6.32 0.71
N VAL A 18 -5.05 -7.35 1.47
CA VAL A 18 -6.27 -8.14 1.18
C VAL A 18 -7.53 -7.28 1.26
N ASP A 19 -7.61 -6.38 2.23
CA ASP A 19 -8.81 -5.57 2.48
C ASP A 19 -8.86 -4.24 1.71
N LEU A 20 -7.81 -3.90 0.94
CA LEU A 20 -7.79 -2.66 0.14
C LEU A 20 -8.88 -2.64 -0.93
N LYS A 21 -9.46 -1.45 -1.09
CA LYS A 21 -10.42 -1.08 -2.11
C LYS A 21 -9.88 0.05 -2.98
N ILE A 22 -10.38 0.13 -4.20
CA ILE A 22 -10.12 1.28 -5.08
C ILE A 22 -10.61 2.55 -4.35
N GLU A 23 -9.86 3.65 -4.51
CA GLU A 23 -10.03 4.95 -3.84
C GLU A 23 -9.60 5.00 -2.36
N ASP A 24 -9.18 3.89 -1.75
CA ASP A 24 -8.65 3.93 -0.38
C ASP A 24 -7.41 4.83 -0.30
N PHE A 25 -7.38 5.70 0.72
CA PHE A 25 -6.27 6.59 0.97
C PHE A 25 -5.15 5.86 1.72
N LEU A 26 -3.93 6.02 1.23
CA LEU A 26 -2.75 5.34 1.76
C LEU A 26 -1.62 6.33 2.05
N ARG A 27 -0.82 5.99 3.06
CA ARG A 27 0.56 6.46 3.21
C ARG A 27 1.49 5.29 2.96
N VAL A 28 2.42 5.49 2.04
CA VAL A 28 3.43 4.48 1.68
C VAL A 28 4.80 5.06 2.01
N THR A 29 5.61 4.33 2.76
CA THR A 29 6.98 4.73 3.06
C THR A 29 7.96 3.86 2.29
N VAL A 30 8.77 4.51 1.45
CA VAL A 30 9.78 3.88 0.59
C VAL A 30 11.09 4.61 0.81
N SER A 31 12.16 3.89 1.14
CA SER A 31 13.50 4.48 1.35
C SER A 31 13.47 5.72 2.27
N ASP A 32 12.78 5.62 3.41
CA ASP A 32 12.56 6.68 4.42
C ASP A 32 11.72 7.88 3.96
N VAL A 33 11.12 7.82 2.77
CA VAL A 33 10.22 8.85 2.24
C VAL A 33 8.77 8.39 2.29
N THR A 34 7.93 9.12 3.02
CA THR A 34 6.48 8.86 3.07
C THR A 34 5.73 9.62 1.98
N ILE A 35 5.01 8.89 1.14
CA ILE A 35 4.22 9.40 0.02
C ILE A 35 2.73 9.16 0.31
N LYS A 36 1.92 10.19 0.09
CA LYS A 36 0.45 10.10 0.19
C LYS A 36 -0.14 9.80 -1.17
N CYS A 37 -1.04 8.82 -1.23
CA CYS A 37 -1.66 8.36 -2.46
C CYS A 37 -3.05 7.77 -2.20
N HIS A 38 -3.76 7.43 -3.27
CA HIS A 38 -4.96 6.61 -3.20
C HIS A 38 -4.81 5.39 -4.11
N VAL A 39 -5.50 4.31 -3.77
CA VAL A 39 -5.54 3.11 -4.60
C VAL A 39 -6.25 3.44 -5.91
N HIS A 40 -5.56 3.23 -7.03
CA HIS A 40 -6.10 3.42 -8.37
C HIS A 40 -6.55 2.10 -8.99
N ASP A 41 -5.73 1.05 -8.85
CA ASP A 41 -6.03 -0.28 -9.36
C ASP A 41 -5.41 -1.37 -8.48
N ILE A 42 -6.01 -2.56 -8.51
CA ILE A 42 -5.59 -3.73 -7.74
C ILE A 42 -5.64 -4.96 -8.64
N ASP A 43 -4.50 -5.58 -8.89
CA ASP A 43 -4.39 -6.87 -9.56
C ASP A 43 -3.92 -7.94 -8.57
N ARG A 44 -4.77 -8.94 -8.33
CA ARG A 44 -4.51 -10.05 -7.40
C ARG A 44 -4.53 -11.36 -8.18
N THR A 45 -3.36 -11.98 -8.27
CA THR A 45 -3.21 -13.34 -8.83
C THR A 45 -2.76 -14.30 -7.73
N SER A 46 -2.70 -15.59 -8.02
CA SER A 46 -2.29 -16.63 -7.06
C SER A 46 -0.86 -16.48 -6.54
N ASP A 47 0.01 -15.85 -7.33
CA ASP A 47 1.47 -15.81 -7.15
C ASP A 47 2.03 -14.38 -7.14
N ARG A 48 1.23 -13.39 -7.53
CA ARG A 48 1.62 -11.99 -7.56
C ARG A 48 0.48 -11.09 -7.12
N PHE A 49 0.85 -10.04 -6.42
CA PHE A 49 -0.06 -8.95 -6.08
C PHE A 49 0.54 -7.64 -6.57
N THR A 50 -0.26 -6.86 -7.29
CA THR A 50 0.13 -5.55 -7.83
C THR A 50 -0.87 -4.50 -7.39
N LEU A 51 -0.37 -3.43 -6.77
CA LEU A 51 -1.13 -2.22 -6.54
C LEU A 51 -0.63 -1.12 -7.45
N LEU A 52 -1.58 -0.42 -8.04
CA LEU A 52 -1.33 0.85 -8.67
C LEU A 52 -1.92 1.94 -7.79
N LEU A 53 -1.07 2.85 -7.33
CA LEU A 53 -1.43 3.94 -6.45
C LEU A 53 -1.24 5.24 -7.21
N LYS A 54 -2.22 6.14 -7.14
CA LYS A 54 -2.11 7.47 -7.73
C LYS A 54 -1.74 8.47 -6.65
N THR A 55 -0.65 9.20 -6.86
CA THR A 55 -0.24 10.25 -5.92
C THR A 55 -1.04 11.53 -6.19
N PHE A 56 -0.97 12.48 -5.25
CA PHE A 56 -1.54 13.83 -5.43
C PHE A 56 -0.73 14.71 -6.40
N SER A 57 0.46 14.29 -6.81
CA SER A 57 1.28 14.97 -7.83
C SER A 57 0.98 14.45 -9.25
N ASN A 58 -0.08 13.65 -9.40
CA ASN A 58 -0.56 13.10 -10.68
C ASN A 58 0.41 12.14 -11.39
N ASP A 59 1.34 11.56 -10.64
CA ASP A 59 2.11 10.38 -11.01
C ASP A 59 1.58 9.13 -10.30
N TYR A 60 2.12 7.96 -10.66
CA TYR A 60 1.70 6.69 -10.07
C TYR A 60 2.85 5.99 -9.39
N LEU A 61 2.53 5.26 -8.32
CA LEU A 61 3.40 4.27 -7.71
C LEU A 61 2.85 2.89 -8.00
N ARG A 62 3.72 1.97 -8.39
CA ARG A 62 3.40 0.56 -8.57
C ARG A 62 4.10 -0.21 -7.47
N ILE A 63 3.32 -0.89 -6.64
CA ILE A 63 3.84 -1.84 -5.66
C ILE A 63 3.57 -3.22 -6.23
N GLU A 64 4.62 -3.97 -6.54
CA GLU A 64 4.53 -5.37 -6.97
C GLU A 64 5.17 -6.24 -5.89
N THR A 65 4.43 -7.22 -5.39
CA THR A 65 5.00 -8.27 -4.53
C THR A 65 5.06 -9.58 -5.28
N GLN A 66 6.23 -10.20 -5.31
CA GLN A 66 6.42 -11.57 -5.79
C GLN A 66 6.80 -12.48 -4.62
N TRP A 67 6.39 -13.75 -4.68
CA TRP A 67 6.88 -14.76 -3.75
C TRP A 67 8.33 -15.14 -4.08
N ALA A 68 9.26 -14.83 -3.18
CA ALA A 68 10.66 -15.20 -3.28
C ALA A 68 11.13 -15.87 -1.98
N GLY A 69 11.62 -17.11 -2.08
CA GLY A 69 12.18 -17.84 -0.93
C GLY A 69 11.18 -18.12 0.21
N GLY A 70 9.88 -18.14 -0.07
CA GLY A 70 8.81 -18.32 0.93
C GLY A 70 8.29 -17.02 1.56
N TRP A 71 8.72 -15.87 1.06
CA TRP A 71 8.33 -14.54 1.55
C TRP A 71 7.83 -13.68 0.40
N LEU A 72 7.00 -12.67 0.69
CA LEU A 72 6.66 -11.65 -0.31
C LEU A 72 7.72 -10.56 -0.29
N ASP A 73 8.29 -10.29 -1.45
CA ASP A 73 9.28 -9.25 -1.67
C ASP A 73 8.62 -8.07 -2.42
N PRO A 74 8.20 -7.00 -1.71
CA PRO A 74 7.58 -5.83 -2.32
C PRO A 74 8.61 -4.93 -3.00
N GLN A 75 8.44 -4.73 -4.29
CA GLN A 75 9.19 -3.78 -5.11
C GLN A 75 8.31 -2.56 -5.40
N VAL A 76 8.88 -1.36 -5.24
CA VAL A 76 8.15 -0.11 -5.51
C VAL A 76 8.78 0.65 -6.67
N ASP A 77 8.00 0.81 -7.73
CA ASP A 77 8.35 1.59 -8.91
C ASP A 77 7.52 2.88 -8.97
N ARG A 78 8.14 3.98 -9.38
CA ARG A 78 7.43 5.18 -9.84
C ARG A 78 7.14 5.07 -11.33
N LEU A 79 5.91 5.33 -11.72
CA LEU A 79 5.50 5.44 -13.13
C LEU A 79 5.22 6.90 -13.44
N LYS A 80 5.96 7.46 -14.42
CA LYS A 80 5.70 8.82 -14.89
C LYS A 80 4.44 8.84 -15.77
N PRO A 81 3.62 9.89 -15.70
CA PRO A 81 2.37 9.97 -16.48
C PRO A 81 2.57 10.07 -18.00
N ILE A 82 3.78 10.38 -18.48
CA ILE A 82 4.08 10.70 -19.90
C ILE A 82 4.98 9.64 -20.55
N ALA A 83 5.67 8.83 -19.75
CA ALA A 83 6.54 7.77 -20.23
C ALA A 83 6.21 6.51 -19.45
N GLU A 84 6.01 5.38 -20.14
CA GLU A 84 5.93 4.03 -19.55
C GLU A 84 7.24 3.60 -18.85
N GLU A 85 8.12 4.55 -18.56
CA GLU A 85 9.40 4.39 -17.88
C GLU A 85 9.16 4.13 -16.40
N ARG A 86 9.60 2.95 -15.96
CA ARG A 86 9.62 2.55 -14.55
C ARG A 86 10.88 3.09 -13.90
N GLN A 87 10.73 3.80 -12.79
CA GLN A 87 11.84 4.27 -11.99
C GLN A 87 11.80 3.57 -10.62
N PRO A 88 12.72 2.64 -10.33
CA PRO A 88 12.73 1.96 -9.03
C PRO A 88 12.96 2.99 -7.92
N LEU A 89 12.08 2.99 -6.91
CA LEU A 89 12.17 3.87 -5.74
C LEU A 89 12.85 3.18 -4.55
N GLY A 90 12.88 1.84 -4.55
CA GLY A 90 13.51 1.02 -3.53
C GLY A 90 12.52 0.16 -2.75
N GLU A 91 12.93 -0.25 -1.55
CA GLU A 91 12.20 -1.19 -0.71
C GLU A 91 10.99 -0.53 -0.03
N LEU A 92 9.86 -1.24 -0.04
CA LEU A 92 8.69 -0.86 0.74
C LEU A 92 8.97 -1.09 2.23
N GLN A 93 8.96 -0.03 3.02
CA GLN A 93 9.19 -0.12 4.46
C GLN A 93 7.87 -0.17 5.24
N ALA A 94 6.83 0.54 4.78
CA ALA A 94 5.52 0.57 5.44
C ALA A 94 4.40 0.98 4.49
N ILE A 95 3.19 0.47 4.75
CA ILE A 95 1.94 0.95 4.18
C ILE A 95 0.93 1.17 5.31
N GLU A 96 0.23 2.29 5.28
CA GLU A 96 -0.79 2.63 6.28
C GLU A 96 -2.08 3.03 5.58
N LEU A 97 -3.18 2.38 5.94
CA LEU A 97 -4.51 2.81 5.53
C LEU A 97 -4.87 4.10 6.27
N THR A 98 -4.86 5.21 5.54
CA THR A 98 -5.37 6.49 6.05
C THR A 98 -6.85 6.63 5.76
N GLY A 99 -7.62 5.60 6.13
CA GLY A 99 -9.07 5.69 6.10
C GLY A 99 -9.54 6.69 7.15
N ASN A 100 -10.52 7.53 6.81
CA ASN A 100 -11.48 8.01 7.78
C ASN A 100 -12.05 6.76 8.48
N LYS A 101 -11.43 6.34 9.60
CA LYS A 101 -12.24 5.82 10.70
C LYS A 101 -13.21 6.95 10.95
N LYS A 102 -14.43 6.84 10.43
CA LYS A 102 -15.59 7.45 11.07
C LYS A 102 -15.36 7.13 12.53
N LEU A 103 -14.99 8.15 13.32
CA LEU A 103 -15.16 8.06 14.75
C LEU A 103 -16.57 7.51 14.89
N SER A 104 -16.69 6.35 15.52
CA SER A 104 -17.94 5.90 16.06
C SER A 104 -18.36 6.97 17.07
N GLU A 105 -19.00 8.03 16.59
CA GLU A 105 -19.73 8.95 17.43
C GLU A 105 -20.83 8.10 18.07
N PRO A 106 -20.90 7.99 19.41
CA PRO A 106 -22.09 7.45 20.01
C PRO A 106 -23.21 8.43 19.65
N PHE A 107 -24.15 7.98 18.83
CA PHE A 107 -25.46 8.62 18.71
C PHE A 107 -26.03 8.76 20.12
N LYS A 108 -25.84 9.92 20.76
CA LYS A 108 -26.62 10.29 21.92
C LYS A 108 -28.04 10.52 21.40
N GLN A 109 -28.88 9.51 21.61
CA GLN A 109 -30.31 9.59 21.43
C GLN A 109 -30.83 10.87 22.06
N LYS A 110 -31.53 11.68 21.25
CA LYS A 110 -32.49 12.67 21.73
C LYS A 110 -33.38 12.02 22.79
N LYS A 111 -33.38 12.53 24.01
CA LYS A 111 -34.55 12.45 24.88
C LYS A 111 -35.30 13.78 24.79
N LEU A 112 -36.58 13.65 24.46
CA LEU A 112 -37.63 14.66 24.57
C LEU A 112 -37.65 15.27 25.97
#